data_AF-A0A1N7QID3-F1
#
_entry.id   AF-A0A1N7QID3-F1
#
_cell.length_a   1.000
_cell.length_b   1.000
_cell.length_c   1.000
_cell.angle_alpha   90.00
_cell.angle_beta   90.00
_cell.angle_gamma   90.00
#
_symmetry.space_group_name_H-M   'P 1'
#
loop_
_entity.id
_entity.type
_entity.pdbx_description
1 polymer ?
#
loop_
_entity_poly.entity_id
_entity_poly.type
_entity_poly.pdbx_seq_one_letter_code
_entity_poly.pdbx_strand_id
1 'polypeptide(L)'
;MDKPFADQASRILWHRALLQYTQDEYARRAGLKRAAINNYESGDFQIGLAAARALRKTYGLSLDFIYEGEVEALPMNLRKALLDKPIDR
;
A
#
# COMPACT_ATOMS: atom_id res chain seq x y z
N MET A 1 13.90 -16.74 0.77
CA MET A 1 13.87 -16.18 -0.59
C MET A 1 13.19 -14.83 -0.50
N ASP A 2 13.80 -13.78 -1.06
CA ASP A 2 13.12 -12.50 -1.22
C ASP A 2 11.92 -12.69 -2.13
N LYS A 3 10.77 -12.18 -1.69
CA LYS A 3 9.54 -12.32 -2.45
C LYS A 3 9.53 -11.34 -3.63
N PRO A 4 9.01 -11.73 -4.80
CA PRO A 4 9.15 -10.92 -6.02
C PRO A 4 8.56 -9.50 -5.91
N PHE A 5 7.57 -9.29 -5.04
CA PHE A 5 6.89 -8.01 -4.85
C PHE A 5 6.95 -7.55 -3.38
N ALA A 6 8.02 -7.91 -2.66
CA ALA A 6 8.21 -7.55 -1.26
C ALA A 6 8.17 -6.02 -1.05
N ASP A 7 8.70 -5.24 -1.99
CA ASP A 7 8.70 -3.79 -1.93
C ASP A 7 7.27 -3.20 -1.97
N GLN A 8 6.43 -3.66 -2.90
CA GLN A 8 5.02 -3.26 -2.98
C GLN A 8 4.24 -3.69 -1.75
N ALA A 9 4.50 -4.91 -1.26
CA ALA A 9 3.93 -5.44 -0.02
C ALA A 9 4.21 -4.49 1.15
N SER A 10 5.47 -4.11 1.35
CA SER A 10 5.88 -3.24 2.46
C SER A 10 5.22 -1.87 2.40
N ARG A 11 5.02 -1.30 1.21
CA ARG A 11 4.32 0.00 1.05
C ARG A 11 2.83 -0.09 1.39
N ILE A 12 2.16 -1.18 1.01
CA ILE A 12 0.74 -1.40 1.34
C ILE A 12 0.58 -1.68 2.84
N LEU A 13 1.45 -2.53 3.41
CA LEU A 13 1.49 -2.84 4.83
C LEU A 13 1.71 -1.59 5.68
N TRP A 14 2.70 -0.78 5.32
CA TRP A 14 2.99 0.49 5.97
C TRP A 14 1.77 1.40 6.00
N HIS A 15 1.14 1.61 4.84
CA HIS A 15 0.00 2.51 4.77
C HIS A 15 -1.21 1.97 5.56
N ARG A 16 -1.46 0.66 5.53
CA ARG A 16 -2.53 0.07 6.35
C ARG A 16 -2.23 0.20 7.86
N ALA A 17 -0.98 -0.05 8.26
CA ALA A 17 -0.54 0.07 9.65
C ALA A 17 -0.62 1.51 10.15
N LEU A 18 -0.27 2.49 9.30
CA LEU A 18 -0.43 3.92 9.57
C LEU A 18 -1.88 4.29 9.92
N LEU A 19 -2.85 3.68 9.23
CA LEU A 19 -4.28 3.86 9.48
C LEU A 19 -4.83 3.00 10.63
N GLN A 20 -4.02 2.10 11.19
CA GLN A 20 -4.40 1.14 12.21
C GLN A 20 -5.60 0.24 11.82
N TYR A 21 -5.71 -0.09 10.54
CA TYR A 21 -6.79 -0.95 10.04
C TYR A 21 -6.36 -2.41 9.96
N THR A 22 -7.32 -3.30 10.21
CA THR A 22 -7.22 -4.69 9.77
C THR A 22 -7.23 -4.77 8.24
N GLN A 23 -6.77 -5.90 7.68
CA GLN A 23 -6.83 -6.12 6.23
C GLN A 23 -8.26 -6.03 5.68
N ASP A 24 -9.26 -6.45 6.46
CA ASP A 24 -10.66 -6.43 6.03
C ASP A 24 -11.21 -5.01 5.95
N GLU A 25 -10.98 -4.20 6.99
CA GLU A 25 -11.39 -2.79 7.01
C GLU A 25 -10.73 -1.99 5.89
N TYR A 26 -9.42 -2.21 5.70
CA TYR A 26 -8.64 -1.56 4.64
C TYR A 26 -9.16 -1.94 3.24
N ALA A 27 -9.46 -3.22 3.04
CA ALA A 27 -10.02 -3.71 1.78
C ALA A 27 -11.43 -3.14 1.53
N ARG A 28 -12.33 -3.26 2.50
CA ARG A 28 -13.73 -2.80 2.38
C ARG A 28 -13.83 -1.33 2.04
N ARG A 29 -13.06 -0.47 2.71
CA ARG A 29 -13.03 0.98 2.44
C ARG A 29 -12.57 1.30 1.02
N ALA A 30 -11.65 0.50 0.46
CA ALA A 30 -11.18 0.63 -0.90
C ALA A 30 -12.05 -0.11 -1.95
N GLY A 31 -13.14 -0.78 -1.55
CA GLY A 31 -13.94 -1.59 -2.47
C GLY A 31 -13.22 -2.86 -2.97
N LEU A 32 -12.27 -3.37 -2.19
CA LEU A 32 -11.49 -4.57 -2.48
C LEU A 32 -11.92 -5.74 -1.60
N LYS A 33 -11.57 -6.97 -2.03
CA LYS A 33 -11.72 -8.17 -1.20
C LYS A 33 -10.55 -8.27 -0.22
N ARG A 34 -10.78 -8.72 1.02
CA ARG A 34 -9.73 -9.00 2.01
C ARG A 34 -8.61 -9.90 1.46
N ALA A 35 -8.99 -10.93 0.70
CA ALA A 35 -8.05 -11.85 0.08
C ALA A 35 -7.07 -11.17 -0.91
N ALA A 36 -7.51 -10.11 -1.60
CA ALA A 36 -6.63 -9.35 -2.48
C ALA A 36 -5.55 -8.62 -1.67
N ILE A 37 -5.94 -7.94 -0.58
CA ILE A 37 -4.99 -7.31 0.34
C ILE A 37 -4.03 -8.34 0.93
N ASN A 38 -4.52 -9.50 1.35
CA ASN A 38 -3.66 -10.58 1.85
C ASN A 38 -2.60 -11.00 0.81
N ASN A 39 -2.98 -11.16 -0.46
CA ASN A 39 -2.04 -11.54 -1.52
C ASN A 39 -1.02 -10.44 -1.84
N TYR A 40 -1.42 -9.17 -1.76
CA TYR A 40 -0.51 -8.05 -2.02
C TYR A 40 0.45 -7.85 -0.86
N GLU A 41 -0.04 -7.91 0.38
CA GLU A 41 0.79 -7.78 1.58
C GLU A 41 1.69 -8.99 1.81
N SER A 42 1.37 -10.15 1.22
CA SER A 42 2.27 -11.29 1.27
C SER A 42 3.53 -11.03 0.44
N GLY A 43 3.49 -10.20 -0.61
CA GLY A 43 4.61 -9.96 -1.52
C GLY A 43 4.80 -11.04 -2.59
N ASP A 44 3.93 -12.07 -2.60
CA ASP A 44 3.98 -13.15 -3.59
C ASP A 44 3.31 -12.74 -4.92
N PHE A 45 2.42 -11.74 -4.87
CA PHE A 45 1.65 -11.26 -6.02
C PHE A 45 1.79 -9.75 -6.19
N GLN A 46 2.01 -9.33 -7.44
CA GLN A 46 1.98 -7.93 -7.81
C GLN A 46 0.59 -7.34 -7.56
N ILE A 47 0.53 -6.09 -7.08
CA ILE A 47 -0.74 -5.39 -7.05
C ILE A 47 -1.21 -5.08 -8.48
N GLY A 48 -2.43 -5.49 -8.80
CA GLY A 48 -3.05 -5.18 -10.09
C GLY A 48 -3.45 -3.71 -10.21
N LEU A 49 -3.38 -3.15 -11.43
CA LEU A 49 -3.67 -1.73 -11.68
C LEU A 49 -5.03 -1.28 -11.16
N ALA A 50 -6.07 -2.12 -11.28
CA ALA A 50 -7.40 -1.79 -10.78
C ALA A 50 -7.41 -1.62 -9.24
N ALA A 51 -6.71 -2.50 -8.51
CA ALA A 51 -6.58 -2.40 -7.07
C ALA A 51 -5.74 -1.18 -6.66
N ALA A 52 -4.63 -0.92 -7.34
CA ALA A 52 -3.80 0.26 -7.08
C ALA A 52 -4.58 1.56 -7.31
N ARG A 53 -5.40 1.64 -8.37
CA ARG A 53 -6.32 2.77 -8.61
C ARG A 53 -7.36 2.92 -7.50
N ALA A 54 -7.88 1.83 -6.98
CA ALA A 54 -8.84 1.84 -5.87
C ALA A 54 -8.20 2.38 -4.58
N LEU A 55 -6.98 1.95 -4.26
CA LEU A 55 -6.21 2.48 -3.13
C LEU A 55 -5.90 3.97 -3.30
N ARG A 56 -5.46 4.40 -4.49
CA ARG A 56 -5.25 5.81 -4.81
C ARG A 56 -6.51 6.65 -4.59
N LYS A 57 -7.64 6.19 -5.14
CA LYS A 57 -8.92 6.92 -5.03
C LYS A 57 -9.38 7.06 -3.58
N THR A 58 -9.15 6.02 -2.77
CA THR A 58 -9.67 5.95 -1.40
C THR A 58 -8.76 6.67 -0.41
N TYR A 59 -7.46 6.57 -0.60
CA TYR A 59 -6.47 6.98 0.41
C TYR A 59 -5.47 8.02 -0.08
N GLY A 60 -5.43 8.32 -1.37
CA GLY A 60 -4.41 9.19 -1.96
C GLY A 60 -3.05 8.52 -2.16
N LEU A 61 -2.94 7.21 -1.96
CA LEU A 61 -1.70 6.44 -2.17
C LEU A 61 -1.37 6.41 -3.67
N SER A 62 -0.33 7.13 -4.10
CA SER A 62 -0.02 7.32 -5.52
C SER A 62 0.40 6.01 -6.20
N LEU A 63 0.19 5.90 -7.51
CA LEU A 63 0.61 4.71 -8.25
C LEU A 63 2.14 4.61 -8.31
N ASP A 64 2.83 5.73 -8.54
CA ASP A 64 4.29 5.78 -8.60
C ASP A 64 4.90 5.38 -7.26
N PHE A 65 4.28 5.78 -6.15
CA PHE A 65 4.68 5.30 -4.84
C PHE A 65 4.45 3.80 -4.70
N ILE A 66 3.23 3.32 -5.02
CA ILE A 66 2.89 1.89 -4.90
C ILE A 66 3.87 1.00 -5.67
N TYR A 67 4.16 1.33 -6.93
CA TYR A 67 4.97 0.49 -7.82
C TYR A 67 6.47 0.73 -7.70
N GLU A 68 6.90 1.99 -7.65
CA GLU A 68 8.32 2.37 -7.76
C GLU A 68 8.89 2.96 -6.45
N GLY A 69 8.04 3.25 -5.47
CA GLY A 69 8.47 3.87 -4.21
C GLY A 69 8.76 5.36 -4.33
N GLU A 70 8.24 6.03 -5.37
CA GLU A 70 8.41 7.48 -5.56
C GLU A 70 7.67 8.28 -4.47
N VAL A 71 8.44 8.75 -3.48
CA VAL A 71 7.93 9.47 -2.30
C VAL A 71 7.41 10.86 -2.65
N GLU A 72 7.97 11.52 -3.67
CA GLU A 72 7.54 12.85 -4.11
C GLU A 72 6.15 12.83 -4.75
N ALA A 73 5.71 11.66 -5.23
CA ALA A 73 4.37 11.47 -5.78
C ALA A 73 3.27 11.34 -4.70
N LEU A 74 3.64 11.24 -3.41
CA LEU A 74 2.69 11.19 -2.31
C LEU A 74 2.12 12.59 -1.97
N PRO A 75 0.83 12.67 -1.59
CA PRO A 75 0.30 13.84 -0.91
C PRO A 75 1.14 14.22 0.32
N MET A 76 1.25 15.53 0.57
CA MET A 76 2.12 16.08 1.63
C MET A 76 1.90 15.44 3.02
N ASN A 77 0.66 15.13 3.38
CA ASN A 77 0.34 14.46 4.64
C ASN A 77 0.89 13.03 4.71
N LEU A 78 0.78 12.25 3.64
CA LEU A 78 1.32 10.89 3.58
C LEU A 78 2.85 10.89 3.51
N ARG A 79 3.44 11.83 2.77
CA ARG A 79 4.89 12.00 2.75
C ARG A 79 5.45 12.32 4.13
N LYS A 80 4.82 13.25 4.87
CA LYS A 80 5.19 13.55 6.25
C LYS A 80 5.06 12.33 7.16
N ALA A 81 3.97 11.56 7.03
CA ALA A 81 3.78 10.34 7.79
C ALA A 81 4.85 9.28 7.49
N LEU A 82 5.32 9.18 6.24
CA LEU A 82 6.38 8.26 5.85
C LEU A 82 7.74 8.68 6.42
N LEU A 83 8.01 9.98 6.50
CA LEU A 83 9.24 10.49 7.14
C LEU A 83 9.24 10.27 8.65
N ASP A 84 8.09 10.40 9.31
CA ASP A 84 7.91 10.14 10.74
C ASP A 84 7.99 8.64 11.08
N LYS A 85 7.38 7.81 10.22
CA LYS A 85 7.31 6.35 10.36
C LYS A 85 7.77 5.70 9.05
N PRO A 86 9.08 5.54 8.83
CA PRO A 86 9.59 4.95 7.61
C PRO A 86 9.22 3.46 7.48
N ILE A 87 9.26 2.96 6.25
CA ILE A 87 9.16 1.53 5.98
C ILE A 87 10.48 0.90 6.44
N ASP A 88 10.41 -0.03 7.40
CA ASP A 88 11.57 -0.81 7.82
C ASP A 88 12.08 -1.64 6.62
N ARG A 89 13.38 -1.50 6.33
CA ARG A 89 14.07 -2.22 5.25
C ARG A 89 14.50 -3.60 5.68
#